data_AF-A0A6A6IX11-F1
#
_entry.id   AF-A0A6A6IX11-F1
#
_cell.length_a   1.000
_cell.length_b   1.000
_cell.length_c   1.000
_cell.angle_alpha   90.00
_cell.angle_beta   90.00
_cell.angle_gamma   90.00
#
_symmetry.space_group_name_H-M   'P 1'
#
loop_
_entity.id
_entity.type
_entity.pdbx_description
1 polymer ?
#
loop_
_entity_poly.entity_id
_entity_poly.type
_entity_poly.pdbx_seq_one_letter_code
_entity_poly.pdbx_strand_id
1 'polypeptide(L)'
;MLLLENGAAVDKPSVLFDNPLHAASAGGQEEVVRLLLGKGANVNTRGGTYGNALQAASAHGHGKVVGLLLENGAEVNARGGDCGNALQAAS
;
A
#
# COMPACT_ATOMS: atom_id res chain seq x y z
N MET A 1 0.52 -15.70 -9.17
CA MET A 1 -0.70 -15.81 -10.01
C MET A 1 -1.75 -14.89 -9.39
N LEU A 2 -2.00 -13.73 -9.99
CA LEU A 2 -2.76 -12.62 -9.38
C LEU A 2 -4.26 -12.75 -9.68
N LEU A 3 -5.08 -12.68 -8.63
CA LEU A 3 -6.53 -12.88 -8.61
C LEU A 3 -7.32 -11.68 -9.22
N LEU A 4 -6.87 -11.12 -10.35
CA LEU A 4 -7.43 -9.91 -10.96
C LEU A 4 -8.48 -10.18 -12.06
N GLU A 5 -8.72 -11.44 -12.46
CA GLU A 5 -9.56 -11.75 -13.62
C GLU A 5 -11.07 -11.86 -13.35
N ASN A 6 -11.55 -11.78 -12.10
CA ASN A 6 -12.94 -12.14 -11.75
C ASN A 6 -13.80 -11.03 -11.11
N GLY A 7 -13.55 -9.75 -11.42
CA GLY A 7 -14.40 -8.65 -10.91
C GLY A 7 -14.31 -8.44 -9.39
N ALA A 8 -13.22 -8.93 -8.77
CA ALA A 8 -12.87 -8.55 -7.41
C ALA A 8 -12.58 -7.05 -7.39
N ALA A 9 -13.29 -6.29 -6.56
CA ALA A 9 -13.05 -4.87 -6.40
C ALA A 9 -11.59 -4.66 -5.97
N VAL A 10 -10.85 -3.84 -6.72
CA VAL A 10 -9.43 -3.54 -6.51
C VAL A 10 -9.15 -3.06 -5.07
N ASP A 11 -10.16 -2.48 -4.43
CA ASP A 11 -10.07 -1.88 -3.09
C ASP A 11 -10.87 -2.63 -2.00
N LYS A 12 -11.38 -3.85 -2.22
CA LYS A 12 -12.16 -4.53 -1.17
C LYS A 12 -11.26 -4.93 0.01
N PRO A 13 -11.48 -4.41 1.23
CA PRO A 13 -10.76 -4.86 2.41
C PRO A 13 -11.23 -6.28 2.73
N SER A 14 -10.32 -7.25 2.68
CA SER A 14 -10.60 -8.56 3.26
C SER A 14 -10.38 -8.45 4.76
N VAL A 15 -11.25 -9.06 5.55
CA VAL A 15 -11.37 -8.88 7.01
C VAL A 15 -10.10 -9.28 7.80
N LEU A 16 -9.10 -9.86 7.12
CA LEU A 16 -7.85 -10.35 7.72
C LEU A 16 -6.59 -10.08 6.89
N PHE A 17 -6.71 -9.64 5.63
CA PHE A 17 -5.55 -9.33 4.79
C PHE A 17 -5.71 -7.94 4.19
N ASP A 18 -4.73 -7.12 4.55
CA ASP A 18 -4.14 -6.03 3.78
C ASP A 18 -4.63 -5.99 2.32
N ASN A 19 -5.06 -4.82 1.85
CA ASN A 19 -5.43 -4.67 0.44
C ASN A 19 -4.25 -5.11 -0.47
N PRO A 20 -4.50 -5.48 -1.73
CA PRO A 20 -3.45 -5.94 -2.63
C PRO A 20 -2.27 -4.96 -2.77
N LEU A 21 -2.55 -3.66 -2.71
CA LEU A 21 -1.54 -2.61 -2.78
C LEU A 21 -0.64 -2.60 -1.54
N HIS A 22 -1.18 -2.81 -0.34
CA HIS A 22 -0.44 -2.94 0.91
C HIS A 22 0.49 -4.13 0.89
N ALA A 23 0.00 -5.31 0.51
CA ALA A 23 0.81 -6.52 0.45
C ALA A 23 1.95 -6.37 -0.57
N ALA A 24 1.66 -5.82 -1.75
CA ALA A 24 2.67 -5.52 -2.76
C ALA A 24 3.69 -4.48 -2.27
N SER A 25 3.22 -3.46 -1.53
CA SER A 25 4.08 -2.40 -1.01
C SER A 25 4.97 -2.85 0.14
N ALA A 26 4.44 -3.64 1.08
CA ALA A 26 5.20 -4.25 2.17
C ALA A 26 6.24 -5.26 1.65
N GLY A 27 5.96 -5.94 0.53
CA GLY A 27 6.88 -6.86 -0.12
C GLY A 27 7.83 -6.23 -1.14
N GLY A 28 7.78 -4.91 -1.34
CA GLY A 28 8.67 -4.22 -2.29
C GLY A 28 8.42 -4.56 -3.76
N GLN A 29 7.23 -5.05 -4.12
CA GLN A 29 6.89 -5.58 -5.44
C GLN A 29 6.55 -4.46 -6.44
N GLU A 30 7.58 -3.76 -6.94
CA GLU A 30 7.45 -2.58 -7.80
C GLU A 30 6.45 -2.76 -8.96
N GLU A 31 6.59 -3.83 -9.74
CA GLU A 31 5.74 -4.10 -10.91
C GLU A 31 4.28 -4.38 -10.53
N VAL A 32 4.05 -5.04 -9.39
CA VAL A 32 2.70 -5.32 -8.89
C VAL A 32 2.04 -4.03 -8.40
N VAL A 33 2.79 -3.16 -7.73
CA VAL A 33 2.34 -1.83 -7.32
C VAL A 33 1.94 -0.99 -8.54
N ARG A 34 2.79 -0.93 -9.58
CA ARG A 34 2.47 -0.24 -10.84
C ARG A 34 1.20 -0.76 -11.48
N LEU A 35 1.06 -2.09 -11.55
CA LEU A 35 -0.13 -2.72 -12.13
C LEU A 35 -1.40 -2.35 -11.36
N LEU A 36 -1.37 -2.43 -10.02
CA LEU A 36 -2.53 -2.14 -9.18
C LEU A 36 -2.95 -0.67 -9.28
N LEU A 37 -1.99 0.26 -9.23
CA LEU A 37 -2.26 1.70 -9.44
C LEU A 37 -2.81 1.97 -10.84
N GLY A 38 -2.26 1.34 -11.87
CA GLY A 38 -2.77 1.41 -13.25
C GLY A 38 -4.17 0.81 -13.43
N LYS A 39 -4.61 -0.07 -12.53
CA LYS A 39 -5.98 -0.62 -12.46
C LYS A 39 -6.92 0.22 -11.59
N GLY A 40 -6.47 1.38 -11.10
CA GLY A 40 -7.28 2.29 -10.31
C GLY A 40 -7.34 1.96 -8.82
N ALA A 41 -6.36 1.22 -8.29
CA ALA A 41 -6.25 1.03 -6.85
C ALA A 41 -6.15 2.37 -6.14
N ASN A 42 -6.94 2.55 -5.09
CA ASN A 42 -6.87 3.77 -4.29
C ASN A 42 -5.58 3.77 -3.45
N VAL A 43 -4.63 4.59 -3.86
CA VAL A 43 -3.30 4.75 -3.22
C VAL A 43 -3.37 5.10 -1.73
N ASN A 44 -4.45 5.78 -1.32
CA ASN A 44 -4.67 6.26 0.05
C ASN A 44 -5.60 5.34 0.86
N THR A 45 -5.88 4.15 0.35
CA THR A 45 -6.68 3.17 1.10
C THR A 45 -6.02 2.90 2.44
N ARG A 46 -6.77 3.14 3.51
CA ARG A 46 -6.35 2.89 4.89
C ARG A 46 -6.74 1.48 5.30
N GLY A 47 -5.88 0.82 6.05
CA GLY A 47 -6.12 -0.52 6.56
C GLY A 47 -4.82 -1.23 6.91
N GLY A 48 -4.93 -2.44 7.43
CA GLY A 48 -3.75 -3.24 7.76
C GLY A 48 -3.00 -2.76 8.99
N THR A 49 -1.96 -3.51 9.34
CA THR A 49 -1.10 -3.24 10.50
C THR A 49 -0.33 -1.92 10.37
N TYR A 50 0.01 -1.53 9.14
CA TYR A 50 0.87 -0.38 8.83
C TYR A 50 0.12 0.90 8.49
N GLY A 51 -1.20 0.85 8.34
CA GLY A 51 -2.04 2.03 8.08
C GLY A 51 -2.34 2.33 6.63
N ASN A 52 -1.32 2.55 5.80
CA ASN A 52 -1.45 2.68 4.35
C ASN A 52 -0.26 2.01 3.61
N ALA A 53 -0.38 1.88 2.29
CA ALA A 53 0.65 1.25 1.45
C ALA A 53 2.00 1.99 1.53
N LEU A 54 1.99 3.32 1.70
CA LEU A 54 3.19 4.15 1.81
C LEU A 54 3.94 3.87 3.12
N GLN A 55 3.22 3.78 4.23
CA GLN A 55 3.76 3.42 5.55
C GLN A 55 4.33 1.99 5.52
N ALA A 56 3.63 1.04 4.88
CA ALA A 56 4.11 -0.33 4.73
C ALA A 56 5.43 -0.42 3.95
N ALA A 57 5.53 0.26 2.80
CA ALA A 57 6.76 0.31 2.01
C ALA A 57 7.90 1.02 2.75
N SER A 58 7.59 2.08 3.50
CA SER A 58 8.57 2.85 4.27
C SER A 58 9.14 2.03 5.42
N ALA A 59 8.29 1.32 6.16
CA ALA A 59 8.69 0.47 7.30
C ALA A 59 9.64 -0.67 6.89
N HIS A 60 9.59 -1.12 5.64
CA HIS A 60 10.47 -2.16 5.11
C HIS A 60 11.62 -1.61 4.24
N GLY A 61 11.77 -0.27 4.14
CA GLY A 61 12.87 0.36 3.40
C GLY A 61 12.75 0.27 1.86
N HIS A 62 11.56 0.06 1.31
CA HIS A 62 11.33 -0.11 -0.12
C HIS A 62 11.25 1.24 -0.86
N GLY A 63 12.37 1.97 -0.95
CA GLY A 63 12.43 3.33 -1.48
C GLY A 63 11.85 3.52 -2.90
N LYS A 64 12.00 2.54 -3.80
CA LYS A 64 11.40 2.61 -5.14
C LYS A 64 9.87 2.59 -5.11
N VAL A 65 9.30 1.73 -4.27
CA VAL A 65 7.86 1.64 -4.06
C VAL A 65 7.34 2.91 -3.39
N VAL A 66 8.08 3.46 -2.42
CA VAL A 66 7.76 4.76 -1.80
C VAL A 66 7.67 5.85 -2.88
N GLY A 67 8.66 5.93 -3.77
CA GLY A 67 8.64 6.87 -4.90
C GLY A 67 7.38 6.71 -5.76
N LEU A 68 7.03 5.48 -6.14
CA LEU A 68 5.85 5.22 -6.96
C LEU A 68 4.53 5.63 -6.30
N LEU A 69 4.39 5.33 -5.01
CA LEU A 69 3.19 5.70 -4.25
C LEU A 69 3.07 7.22 -4.15
N LEU A 70 4.17 7.93 -3.91
CA LEU A 70 4.21 9.40 -3.87
C LEU A 70 3.88 10.02 -5.23
N GLU A 71 4.43 9.49 -6.32
CA GLU A 71 4.11 9.90 -7.70
C GLU A 71 2.62 9.74 -8.02
N ASN A 72 1.94 8.78 -7.38
CA ASN A 72 0.52 8.53 -7.54
C ASN A 72 -0.34 9.24 -6.48
N GLY A 73 0.22 10.17 -5.70
CA GLY A 73 -0.54 11.01 -4.77
C GLY A 73 -0.78 10.39 -3.39
N ALA A 74 0.09 9.50 -2.93
CA ALA A 74 0.03 8.97 -1.57
C ALA A 74 0.17 10.08 -0.51
N GLU A 75 -0.73 10.08 0.47
CA GLU A 75 -0.72 11.00 1.60
C GLU A 75 0.35 10.61 2.61
N VAL A 76 1.40 11.43 2.69
CA VAL A 76 2.52 11.27 3.64
C VAL A 76 2.06 11.35 5.11
N ASN A 77 1.02 12.16 5.35
CA ASN A 77 0.51 12.46 6.69
C ASN A 77 -0.70 11.61 7.08
N ALA A 78 -1.05 10.60 6.29
CA ALA A 78 -2.14 9.71 6.64
C ALA A 78 -1.86 9.05 7.99
N ARG A 79 -2.87 9.10 8.87
CA ARG A 79 -2.82 8.45 10.18
C ARG A 79 -3.41 7.06 10.03
N GLY A 80 -2.65 5.98 10.22
CA GLY A 80 -3.21 4.63 10.16
C GLY A 80 -2.24 3.62 10.73
N GLY A 81 -2.80 2.51 11.24
CA GLY A 81 -2.07 1.46 11.96
C GLY A 81 -1.96 1.74 13.46
N ASP A 82 -1.84 0.68 14.27
CA ASP A 82 -1.54 0.79 15.71
C ASP A 82 -0.14 1.40 15.95
N CYS A 83 0.71 1.37 14.92
CA CYS A 83 1.93 2.15 14.83
C CYS A 83 1.58 3.53 14.25
N GLY A 84 1.69 4.58 15.05
CA GLY A 84 1.50 5.96 14.60
C GLY A 84 2.35 6.34 13.38
N ASN A 85 2.08 7.55 12.87
CA ASN A 85 2.60 8.20 11.65
C ASN A 85 3.87 7.60 10.98
N ALA A 86 3.97 7.74 9.65
CA ALA A 86 5.14 7.31 8.86
C ALA A 86 6.50 7.76 9.43
N LEU A 87 6.53 8.82 10.24
CA LEU A 87 7.70 9.33 10.94
C LEU A 87 8.15 8.46 12.13
N GLN A 88 7.24 7.77 12.81
CA GLN A 88 7.54 6.84 13.91
C GLN A 88 8.04 5.48 13.42
N ALA A 89 7.65 5.05 12.22
CA ALA A 89 8.10 3.79 11.63
C ALA A 89 9.55 3.85 11.08
N ALA A 90 10.14 5.04 11.01
CA ALA A 90 11.47 5.27 10.43
C ALA A 90 12.62 5.31 11.47
N SER A 91 12.39 4.94 12.73
CA SER A 91 13.44 4.82 13.77
C SER A 91 14.05 3.43 13.84
#